data_AF-A0A3M1A3D7-F1
#
_entry.id   AF-A0A3M1A3D7-F1
#
_cell.length_a   1.000
_cell.length_b   1.000
_cell.length_c   1.000
_cell.angle_alpha   90.00
_cell.angle_beta   90.00
_cell.angle_gamma   90.00
#
_symmetry.space_group_name_H-M   'P 1'
#
loop_
_entity.id
_entity.type
_entity.pdbx_description
1 polymer ?
#
loop_
_entity_poly.entity_id
_entity_poly.type
_entity_poly.pdbx_seq_one_letter_code
_entity_poly.pdbx_strand_id
1 'polypeptide(L)'
;MLEPFYLWIKAGHVIAVIFWMAGMFMLPRFFAYHSEAQPGSPEDAAWIARERRLLRLIINPAMIATWIFGLLLVVIISPAGLWLHIKLAIVLGLSALHGLLARWRRDFARGANRHDSRFYRIVNE
;
A
#
# COMPACT_ATOMS: atom_id res chain seq x y z
N MET A 1 -12.09 25.80 13.21
CA MET A 1 -13.20 24.81 13.09
C MET A 1 -12.73 23.36 13.29
N LEU A 2 -11.58 22.91 12.76
CA LEU A 2 -11.11 21.51 12.90
C LEU A 2 -10.12 21.25 14.05
N GLU A 3 -9.57 22.30 14.67
CA GLU A 3 -8.54 22.20 15.72
C GLU A 3 -8.88 21.27 16.91
N PRO A 4 -10.12 21.22 17.43
CA PRO A 4 -10.45 20.32 18.55
C PRO A 4 -10.25 18.83 18.21
N PHE A 5 -10.29 18.48 16.91
CA PHE A 5 -10.12 17.11 16.43
C PHE A 5 -8.68 16.78 16.06
N TYR A 6 -7.72 17.69 16.24
CA TYR A 6 -6.33 17.52 15.81
C TYR A 6 -5.71 16.19 16.25
N LEU A 7 -5.84 15.84 17.54
CA LEU A 7 -5.26 14.59 18.07
C LEU A 7 -5.92 13.35 17.47
N TRP A 8 -7.23 13.39 17.23
CA TRP A 8 -7.98 12.30 16.60
C TRP A 8 -7.61 12.13 15.12
N ILE A 9 -7.51 13.24 14.38
CA ILE A 9 -7.07 13.22 12.96
C ILE A 9 -5.63 12.72 12.87
N LYS A 10 -4.74 13.16 13.76
CA LYS A 10 -3.36 12.70 13.83
C LYS A 10 -3.27 11.21 14.14
N ALA A 11 -4.05 10.73 15.12
CA ALA A 11 -4.11 9.31 15.46
C ALA A 11 -4.63 8.48 14.27
N GLY A 12 -5.72 8.92 13.64
CA GLY A 12 -6.28 8.29 12.44
C GLY A 12 -5.29 8.23 11.28
N HIS A 13 -4.54 9.31 11.04
CA HIS A 13 -3.49 9.35 10.03
C HIS A 13 -2.39 8.31 10.31
N VAL A 14 -1.87 8.26 11.54
CA VAL A 14 -0.80 7.32 11.91
C VAL A 14 -1.28 5.87 11.79
N ILE A 15 -2.49 5.56 12.26
CA ILE A 15 -3.10 4.24 12.13
C ILE A 15 -3.22 3.86 10.65
N ALA A 16 -3.76 4.75 9.81
CA ALA A 16 -3.91 4.52 8.38
C ALA A 16 -2.57 4.27 7.68
N VAL A 17 -1.52 5.04 8.03
CA VAL A 17 -0.16 4.83 7.51
C VAL A 17 0.36 3.45 7.88
N ILE A 18 0.18 3.02 9.14
CA ILE A 18 0.64 1.70 9.61
C ILE A 18 -0.05 0.58 8.83
N PHE A 19 -1.39 0.63 8.69
CA PHE A 19 -2.13 -0.38 7.92
C PHE A 19 -1.73 -0.38 6.44
N TRP A 20 -1.51 0.80 5.85
CA TRP A 20 -1.10 0.91 4.46
C TRP A 20 0.30 0.29 4.25
N MET A 21 1.26 0.65 5.10
CA MET A 21 2.62 0.12 5.06
C MET A 21 2.66 -1.39 5.32
N ALA A 22 2.00 -1.86 6.38
CA ALA A 22 1.96 -3.28 6.72
C ALA A 22 1.38 -4.12 5.56
N GLY A 23 0.28 -3.66 4.96
CA GLY A 23 -0.30 -4.34 3.81
C GLY A 23 0.59 -4.31 2.56
N MET A 24 1.30 -3.20 2.32
CA MET A 24 2.29 -3.13 1.22
C MET A 24 3.47 -4.09 1.44
N PHE A 25 3.96 -4.25 2.66
CA PHE A 25 5.00 -5.24 2.97
C PHE A 25 4.50 -6.69 2.86
N MET A 26 3.22 -6.95 3.12
CA MET A 26 2.67 -8.30 2.96
C MET A 26 2.57 -8.76 1.49
N LEU A 27 2.36 -7.83 0.54
CA LEU A 27 2.12 -8.17 -0.87
C LEU A 27 3.33 -8.83 -1.55
N PRO A 28 4.57 -8.31 -1.48
CA PRO A 28 5.75 -8.97 -2.01
C PRO A 28 5.92 -10.40 -1.51
N ARG A 29 5.69 -10.63 -0.20
CA ARG A 29 5.69 -11.96 0.37
C ARG A 29 4.63 -12.87 -0.26
N PHE A 30 3.43 -12.37 -0.52
CA PHE A 30 2.39 -13.15 -1.21
C PHE A 30 2.79 -13.45 -2.66
N PHE A 31 3.34 -12.47 -3.37
CA PHE A 31 3.81 -12.64 -4.75
C PHE A 31 4.92 -13.69 -4.86
N ALA A 32 5.82 -13.76 -3.88
CA ALA A 32 6.85 -14.79 -3.84
C ALA A 32 6.23 -16.20 -3.82
N TYR A 33 5.26 -16.45 -2.95
CA TYR A 33 4.56 -17.74 -2.89
C TYR A 33 3.67 -17.98 -4.11
N HIS A 34 2.98 -16.95 -4.60
CA HIS A 34 2.14 -17.06 -5.79
C HIS A 34 2.96 -17.40 -7.04
N SER A 35 4.19 -16.89 -7.17
CA SER A 35 5.07 -17.21 -8.29
C SER A 35 5.51 -18.68 -8.35
N GLU A 36 5.36 -19.42 -7.24
CA GLU A 36 5.65 -20.86 -7.16
C GLU A 36 4.42 -21.71 -7.58
N ALA A 37 3.22 -21.11 -7.66
CA ALA A 37 2.00 -21.77 -8.10
C ALA A 37 1.94 -21.90 -9.63
N GLN A 38 1.40 -23.02 -10.12
CA GLN A 38 1.21 -23.22 -11.55
C GLN A 38 0.08 -22.30 -12.07
N PRO A 39 0.30 -21.50 -13.14
CA PRO A 39 -0.74 -20.64 -13.70
C PRO A 39 -2.00 -21.42 -14.09
N GLY A 40 -3.17 -20.92 -13.69
CA GLY A 40 -4.46 -21.58 -13.94
C GLY A 40 -4.80 -22.73 -12.98
N SER A 41 -3.91 -23.06 -12.03
CA SER A 41 -4.22 -24.03 -10.98
C SER A 41 -5.22 -23.48 -9.95
N PRO A 42 -5.85 -24.36 -9.13
CA PRO A 42 -6.67 -23.90 -8.01
C PRO A 42 -5.92 -23.01 -7.02
N GLU A 43 -4.61 -23.21 -6.85
CA GLU A 43 -3.77 -22.41 -5.97
C GLU A 43 -3.55 -21.00 -6.50
N ASP A 44 -3.25 -20.86 -7.80
CA ASP A 44 -3.14 -19.56 -8.50
C ASP A 44 -4.43 -18.75 -8.34
N ALA A 45 -5.59 -19.36 -8.58
CA ALA A 45 -6.89 -18.71 -8.37
C ALA A 45 -7.10 -18.26 -6.91
N ALA A 46 -6.66 -19.06 -5.94
CA ALA A 46 -6.76 -18.72 -4.52
C ALA A 46 -5.84 -17.53 -4.15
N TRP A 47 -4.61 -17.49 -4.69
CA TRP A 47 -3.70 -16.36 -4.49
C TRP A 47 -4.23 -15.07 -5.11
N ILE A 48 -4.71 -15.11 -6.36
CA ILE A 48 -5.35 -13.97 -7.01
C ILE A 48 -6.49 -13.39 -6.15
N ALA A 49 -7.30 -14.24 -5.53
CA ALA A 49 -8.38 -13.83 -4.65
C ALA A 49 -7.87 -13.19 -3.34
N ARG A 50 -6.88 -13.81 -2.67
CA ARG A 50 -6.27 -13.29 -1.43
C ARG A 50 -5.63 -11.92 -1.64
N GLU A 51 -4.81 -11.77 -2.67
CA GLU A 51 -4.13 -10.51 -3.00
C GLU A 51 -5.12 -9.42 -3.38
N ARG A 52 -6.17 -9.75 -4.15
CA ARG A 52 -7.25 -8.82 -4.47
C ARG A 52 -7.96 -8.36 -3.21
N ARG A 53 -8.25 -9.27 -2.27
CA ARG A 53 -8.92 -8.97 -1.00
C ARG A 53 -8.06 -8.08 -0.12
N LEU A 54 -6.78 -8.41 0.07
CA LEU A 54 -5.83 -7.60 0.84
C LEU A 54 -5.74 -6.18 0.27
N LEU A 55 -5.55 -6.05 -1.05
CA LEU A 55 -5.44 -4.75 -1.71
C LEU A 55 -6.73 -3.94 -1.57
N ARG A 56 -7.90 -4.52 -1.87
CA ARG A 56 -9.17 -3.79 -1.88
C ARG A 56 -9.73 -3.47 -0.50
N LEU A 57 -9.56 -4.37 0.47
CA LEU A 57 -10.19 -4.22 1.79
C LEU A 57 -9.28 -3.54 2.82
N ILE A 58 -7.95 -3.63 2.67
CA ILE A 58 -7.02 -3.11 3.67
C ILE A 58 -6.17 -1.99 3.06
N ILE A 59 -5.42 -2.28 2.00
CA ILE A 59 -4.39 -1.36 1.50
C ILE A 59 -5.02 -0.11 0.87
N ASN A 60 -5.99 -0.26 -0.03
CA ASN A 60 -6.61 0.87 -0.72
C ASN A 60 -7.35 1.81 0.27
N PRO A 61 -8.21 1.32 1.19
CA PRO A 61 -8.84 2.19 2.17
C PRO A 61 -7.83 2.87 3.10
N ALA A 62 -6.78 2.16 3.52
CA ALA A 62 -5.73 2.73 4.38
C ALA A 62 -4.93 3.83 3.65
N MET A 63 -4.60 3.65 2.37
CA MET A 63 -3.96 4.68 1.55
C MET A 63 -4.86 5.92 1.40
N ILE A 64 -6.15 5.71 1.08
CA ILE A 64 -7.13 6.80 0.94
C ILE A 64 -7.26 7.58 2.26
N ALA A 65 -7.42 6.87 3.39
CA ALA A 65 -7.48 7.49 4.70
C ALA A 65 -6.19 8.23 5.07
N THR A 66 -5.03 7.68 4.72
CA THR A 66 -3.72 8.33 4.91
C THR A 66 -3.68 9.69 4.21
N TRP A 67 -4.09 9.75 2.94
CA TRP A 67 -4.13 10.99 2.16
C TRP A 67 -5.16 11.98 2.72
N ILE A 68 -6.37 11.53 3.02
CA ILE A 68 -7.42 12.40 3.58
C ILE A 68 -6.97 13.02 4.90
N PHE A 69 -6.55 12.21 5.88
CA PHE A 69 -6.10 12.73 7.17
C PHE A 69 -4.81 13.55 7.04
N GLY A 70 -3.90 13.17 6.14
CA GLY A 70 -2.68 13.92 5.89
C GLY A 70 -2.95 15.34 5.38
N LEU A 71 -3.86 15.48 4.40
CA LEU A 71 -4.27 16.78 3.87
C LEU A 71 -5.02 17.61 4.92
N LEU A 72 -5.89 16.99 5.72
CA LEU A 72 -6.54 17.68 6.85
C LEU A 72 -5.52 18.22 7.86
N LEU A 73 -4.46 17.47 8.18
CA LEU A 73 -3.38 17.95 9.06
C LEU A 73 -2.61 19.12 8.47
N VAL A 74 -2.40 19.14 7.15
CA VAL A 74 -1.77 20.28 6.47
C VAL A 74 -2.62 21.53 6.62
N VAL A 75 -3.94 21.43 6.45
CA VAL A 75 -4.87 22.55 6.63
C VAL A 75 -4.89 23.05 8.09
N ILE A 76 -4.89 22.14 9.07
CA ILE A 76 -4.95 22.50 10.50
C ILE A 76 -3.66 23.15 10.99
N ILE A 77 -2.50 22.54 10.67
CA ILE A 77 -1.21 22.98 11.20
C ILE A 77 -0.63 24.13 10.37
N SER A 78 -1.07 24.26 9.11
CA SER A 78 -0.48 25.16 8.11
C SER A 78 1.06 25.10 8.13
N PRO A 79 1.66 23.89 8.04
CA PRO A 79 3.08 23.72 8.28
C PRO A 79 3.88 24.43 7.19
N ALA A 80 4.69 25.41 7.58
CA ALA A 80 5.61 26.09 6.69
C ALA A 80 6.97 25.38 6.63
N GLY A 81 7.60 25.37 5.45
CA GLY A 81 9.01 25.00 5.29
C GLY A 81 9.29 23.65 4.60
N LEU A 82 10.57 23.29 4.58
CA LEU A 82 11.11 22.16 3.82
C LEU A 82 10.58 20.80 4.29
N TRP A 83 10.24 20.67 5.58
CA TRP A 83 9.79 19.41 6.15
C TRP A 83 8.50 18.87 5.52
N LEU A 84 7.54 19.75 5.19
CA LEU A 84 6.32 19.34 4.49
C LEU A 84 6.64 18.73 3.12
N HIS A 85 7.56 19.35 2.39
CA HIS A 85 7.97 18.92 1.05
C HIS A 85 8.65 17.55 1.11
N ILE A 86 9.55 17.34 2.09
CA ILE A 86 10.18 16.03 2.33
C ILE A 86 9.12 14.97 2.62
N LYS A 87 8.18 15.24 3.53
CA LYS A 87 7.08 14.31 3.85
C LYS A 87 6.22 13.98 2.63
N LEU A 88 5.84 14.98 1.84
CA LEU A 88 5.06 14.79 0.63
C LEU A 88 5.82 13.95 -0.40
N ALA A 89 7.11 14.20 -0.59
CA ALA A 89 7.95 13.39 -1.48
C ALA A 89 7.97 11.91 -1.04
N ILE A 90 8.10 11.64 0.26
CA ILE A 90 8.04 10.28 0.80
C ILE A 90 6.67 9.63 0.53
N VAL A 91 5.57 10.31 0.84
CA VAL A 91 4.21 9.77 0.64
C VAL A 91 3.89 9.54 -0.84
N LEU A 92 4.39 10.40 -1.73
CA LEU A 92 4.31 10.18 -3.18
C LEU A 92 5.12 8.95 -3.62
N GLY A 93 6.33 8.77 -3.08
CA GLY A 93 7.14 7.57 -3.29
C GLY A 93 6.42 6.29 -2.85
N LEU A 94 5.80 6.30 -1.66
CA LEU A 94 4.98 5.19 -1.16
C LEU A 94 3.75 4.94 -2.04
N SER A 95 3.13 6.00 -2.58
CA SER A 95 2.00 5.88 -3.51
C SER A 95 2.43 5.27 -4.85
N ALA A 96 3.63 5.62 -5.34
CA ALA A 96 4.21 4.99 -6.52
C ALA A 96 4.51 3.50 -6.27
N LEU A 97 5.08 3.15 -5.11
CA LEU A 97 5.29 1.76 -4.71
C LEU A 97 3.97 0.98 -4.63
N HIS A 98 2.93 1.53 -4.01
CA HIS A 98 1.59 0.94 -4.02
C HIS A 98 1.13 0.65 -5.46
N GLY A 99 1.28 1.63 -6.36
CA GLY A 99 0.91 1.49 -7.77
C GLY A 99 1.65 0.35 -8.47
N LEU A 100 2.94 0.18 -8.17
CA LEU A 100 3.77 -0.91 -8.66
C LEU A 100 3.29 -2.27 -8.16
N LEU A 101 3.03 -2.41 -6.86
CA LEU A 101 2.48 -3.63 -6.26
C LEU A 101 1.10 -3.99 -6.85
N ALA A 102 0.24 -2.98 -7.03
CA ALA A 102 -1.07 -3.16 -7.67
C ALA A 102 -0.95 -3.58 -9.14
N ARG A 103 0.11 -3.14 -9.85
CA ARG A 103 0.42 -3.61 -11.21
C ARG A 103 0.79 -5.09 -11.20
N TRP A 104 1.76 -5.51 -10.39
CA TRP A 104 2.17 -6.92 -10.33
C TRP A 104 1.02 -7.84 -9.96
N ARG A 105 0.15 -7.46 -9.01
CA ARG A 105 -1.08 -8.22 -8.70
C ARG A 105 -1.96 -8.42 -9.94
N ARG A 106 -2.09 -7.40 -10.79
CA ARG A 106 -2.86 -7.51 -12.05
C ARG A 106 -2.14 -8.38 -13.08
N ASP A 107 -0.81 -8.36 -13.09
CA ASP A 107 -0.01 -9.21 -13.98
C ASP A 107 -0.19 -10.69 -13.60
N PHE A 108 -0.12 -11.04 -12.31
CA PHE A 108 -0.47 -12.36 -11.81
C PHE A 108 -1.90 -12.78 -12.22
N ALA A 109 -2.89 -11.91 -11.96
CA ALA A 109 -4.28 -12.19 -12.31
C ALA A 109 -4.55 -12.36 -13.82
N ARG A 110 -3.59 -11.98 -14.68
CA ARG A 110 -3.65 -12.14 -16.14
C ARG A 110 -2.75 -13.27 -16.66
N GLY A 111 -2.05 -13.99 -15.77
CA GLY A 111 -1.03 -14.97 -16.16
C GLY A 111 0.19 -14.34 -16.86
N ALA A 112 0.42 -13.03 -16.66
CA ALA A 112 1.46 -12.25 -17.32
C ALA A 112 2.63 -11.91 -16.38
N ASN A 113 2.73 -12.57 -15.23
CA ASN A 113 3.85 -12.40 -14.31
C ASN A 113 5.16 -12.80 -14.99
N ARG A 114 6.20 -11.98 -14.84
CA ARG A 114 7.53 -12.17 -15.45
C ARG A 114 8.65 -12.37 -14.43
N HIS A 115 8.32 -12.35 -13.14
CA HIS A 115 9.29 -12.37 -12.06
C HIS A 115 9.15 -13.66 -11.24
N ASP A 116 10.27 -14.15 -10.73
CA ASP A 116 10.34 -15.36 -9.91
C ASP A 116 10.21 -15.06 -8.40
N SER A 117 10.18 -16.12 -7.59
CA SER A 117 10.07 -16.01 -6.12
C SER A 117 11.22 -15.22 -5.52
N ARG A 118 12.44 -15.36 -6.06
CA ARG A 118 13.63 -14.64 -5.57
C ARG A 118 13.47 -13.14 -5.74
N PHE A 119 13.01 -12.67 -6.90
CA PHE A 119 12.75 -11.25 -7.13
C PHE A 119 11.81 -10.66 -6.08
N TYR A 120 10.68 -11.32 -5.82
CA TYR A 120 9.68 -10.81 -4.88
C TYR A 120 10.14 -10.86 -3.41
N ARG A 121 11.02 -11.81 -3.05
CA ARG A 121 11.67 -11.84 -1.72
C ARG A 121 12.65 -10.69 -1.54
N ILE A 122 13.42 -10.34 -2.57
CA ILE A 122 14.31 -9.17 -2.53
C ILE A 122 13.50 -7.88 -2.42
N VAL A 123 12.36 -7.77 -3.09
CA VAL A 123 11.46 -6.62 -2.94
C VAL A 123 10.86 -6.52 -1.53
N ASN A 124 10.81 -7.64 -0.80
CA ASN A 124 10.29 -7.69 0.57
C ASN A 124 11.35 -7.34 1.64
N GLU A 125 12.63 -7.56 1.36
CA GLU A 125 13.77 -7.32 2.25
C GLU A 125 14.27 -5.87 2.20
#